data_AF-A0A1B6JPH6-F1
#
_entry.id   AF-A0A1B6JPH6-F1
#
_cell.length_a   1.000
_cell.length_b   1.000
_cell.length_c   1.000
_cell.angle_alpha   90.00
_cell.angle_beta   90.00
_cell.angle_gamma   90.00
#
_symmetry.space_group_name_H-M   'P 1'
#
loop_
_entity.id
_entity.type
_entity.pdbx_description
1 polymer ?
#
loop_
_entity_poly.entity_id
_entity_poly.type
_entity_poly.pdbx_seq_one_letter_code
_entity_poly.pdbx_strand_id
1 'polypeptide(L)'
;ALQGDSSGLKFVNVASLLSVLKGNPIYAACVRLEATINDKKKIYIDKVEALMYVLQSLSDYLSQQSSEHTLLLFEYLHRHTLNLVLHGDWGKNNAAKQHMTFVFKRFETIALKKNLPSVTEHIGTLLELLTDPWGNITLSKILNGDRCTEEEVLNLIKTEMGLVLIVRLEIMAEARLDIQALRLIEVCLQCVTNISSSHLFQSYTDEIIYIRDIYLILLVRTKNSAKVLNEVNQMSLVEGLKLVRRCTKGDRLARLRKSRIKMADVVANMALVSAMIHPITEEAVLHDMIEEWYNLHPDTQVLFRLLKNMMINAVSSQHIYLLGQLLVEKYGETEKLQCVELYIRALTVNLNELEKYKSNSDQEKV
;
A
#
# COMPACT_ATOMS: atom_id res chain seq x y z
N ALA A 1 9.49 -15.98 -25.89
CA ALA A 1 10.39 -16.12 -24.74
C ALA A 1 9.69 -15.52 -23.52
N LEU A 2 8.91 -16.33 -22.81
CA LEU A 2 8.31 -15.97 -21.54
C LEU A 2 9.19 -16.65 -20.48
N GLN A 3 10.23 -15.95 -20.04
CA GLN A 3 10.96 -16.34 -18.84
C GLN A 3 10.04 -16.09 -17.64
N GLY A 4 10.02 -17.06 -16.73
CA GLY A 4 9.23 -17.02 -15.52
C GLY A 4 9.68 -15.89 -14.61
N ASP A 5 8.84 -14.87 -14.49
CA ASP A 5 8.76 -14.02 -13.31
C ASP A 5 7.54 -14.47 -12.52
N SER A 6 7.76 -15.37 -11.57
CA SER A 6 6.80 -15.68 -10.53
C SER A 6 6.91 -14.66 -9.39
N SER A 7 5.75 -14.23 -8.90
CA SER A 7 5.51 -13.64 -7.56
C SER A 7 5.69 -12.14 -7.32
N GLY A 8 5.43 -11.29 -8.33
CA GLY A 8 5.26 -9.84 -8.13
C GLY A 8 3.81 -9.40 -8.23
N LEU A 9 3.37 -8.54 -7.31
CA LEU A 9 2.02 -7.99 -7.16
C LEU A 9 1.51 -7.26 -8.42
N LYS A 10 0.98 -8.00 -9.39
CA LYS A 10 0.17 -7.43 -10.47
C LYS A 10 -1.22 -7.19 -9.90
N PHE A 11 -1.45 -6.01 -9.34
CA PHE A 11 -2.81 -5.50 -9.18
C PHE A 11 -3.46 -5.49 -10.55
N VAL A 12 -4.22 -6.54 -10.88
CA VAL A 12 -4.96 -6.59 -12.13
C VAL A 12 -5.92 -5.41 -12.13
N ASN A 13 -5.63 -4.39 -12.93
CA ASN A 13 -6.52 -3.27 -13.12
C ASN A 13 -7.79 -3.81 -13.77
N VAL A 14 -8.90 -3.76 -13.03
CA VAL A 14 -10.20 -4.31 -13.47
C VAL A 14 -10.63 -3.69 -14.80
N ALA A 15 -10.44 -2.38 -14.98
CA ALA A 15 -10.80 -1.73 -16.24
C ALA A 15 -9.94 -2.23 -17.40
N SER A 16 -8.63 -2.40 -17.19
CA SER A 16 -7.72 -2.98 -18.18
C SER A 16 -8.10 -4.42 -18.52
N LEU A 17 -8.37 -5.26 -17.52
CA LEU A 17 -8.79 -6.64 -17.72
C LEU A 17 -10.09 -6.71 -18.53
N LEU A 18 -11.12 -5.97 -18.10
CA LEU A 18 -12.40 -5.94 -18.79
C LEU A 18 -12.26 -5.41 -20.23
N SER A 19 -11.32 -4.50 -20.49
CA SER A 19 -11.05 -4.03 -21.85
C SER A 19 -10.48 -5.13 -22.75
N VAL A 20 -9.57 -5.95 -22.22
CA VAL A 20 -8.93 -7.08 -22.94
C VAL A 20 -9.93 -8.22 -23.15
N LEU A 21 -10.84 -8.42 -22.22
CA LEU A 21 -11.87 -9.47 -22.31
C LEU A 21 -13.04 -9.12 -23.23
N LYS A 22 -13.10 -7.93 -23.83
CA LYS A 22 -14.22 -7.58 -24.73
C LYS A 22 -14.36 -8.61 -25.85
N GLY A 23 -15.57 -9.17 -26.00
CA GLY A 23 -15.85 -10.25 -26.95
C GLY A 23 -15.56 -11.66 -26.44
N ASN A 24 -14.94 -11.81 -25.26
CA ASN A 24 -14.78 -13.09 -24.59
C ASN A 24 -16.10 -13.56 -23.93
N PRO A 25 -16.47 -14.85 -24.00
CA PRO A 25 -17.67 -15.38 -23.35
C PRO A 25 -17.78 -15.08 -21.84
N ILE A 26 -16.65 -14.94 -21.15
CA ILE A 26 -16.59 -14.70 -19.70
C ILE A 26 -16.80 -13.22 -19.35
N TYR A 27 -16.64 -12.31 -20.31
CA TYR A 27 -16.73 -10.85 -20.08
C TYR A 27 -17.99 -10.45 -19.31
N ALA A 28 -19.15 -10.89 -19.77
CA ALA A 28 -20.43 -10.56 -19.14
C ALA A 28 -20.55 -11.12 -17.71
N ALA A 29 -19.88 -12.24 -17.41
CA ALA A 29 -19.82 -12.79 -16.07
C ALA A 29 -18.93 -11.92 -15.15
N CYS A 30 -17.75 -11.51 -15.62
CA CYS A 30 -16.84 -10.61 -14.90
C CYS A 30 -17.48 -9.24 -14.62
N VAL A 31 -18.17 -8.64 -15.59
CA VAL A 31 -18.87 -7.35 -15.39
C VAL A 31 -19.96 -7.46 -14.33
N ARG A 32 -20.74 -8.55 -14.34
CA ARG A 32 -21.77 -8.80 -13.32
C ARG A 32 -21.17 -9.02 -11.94
N LEU A 33 -20.03 -9.70 -11.85
CA LEU A 33 -19.30 -9.86 -10.60
C LEU A 33 -18.89 -8.50 -10.02
N GLU A 34 -18.26 -7.64 -10.81
CA GLU A 34 -17.87 -6.29 -10.36
C GLU A 34 -19.06 -5.46 -9.93
N ALA A 35 -20.16 -5.47 -10.68
CA ALA A 35 -21.38 -4.78 -10.30
C ALA A 35 -21.92 -5.29 -8.95
N THR A 36 -21.90 -6.61 -8.72
CA THR A 36 -22.43 -7.23 -7.51
C THR A 36 -21.53 -7.01 -6.29
N ILE A 37 -20.21 -7.14 -6.44
CA ILE A 37 -19.25 -6.94 -5.35
C ILE A 37 -19.27 -5.50 -4.85
N ASN A 38 -19.35 -4.53 -5.77
CA ASN A 38 -19.33 -3.10 -5.45
C ASN A 38 -20.69 -2.56 -5.02
N ASP A 39 -21.78 -3.31 -5.20
CA ASP A 39 -23.11 -2.92 -4.73
C ASP A 39 -23.20 -3.06 -3.20
N LYS A 40 -23.51 -1.95 -2.54
CA LYS A 40 -23.72 -1.88 -1.09
C LYS A 40 -25.06 -2.49 -0.64
N LYS A 41 -26.01 -2.67 -1.56
CA LYS A 41 -27.32 -3.28 -1.29
C LYS A 41 -27.27 -4.82 -1.34
N LYS A 42 -26.24 -5.38 -1.97
CA LYS A 42 -26.06 -6.83 -2.09
C LYS A 42 -25.50 -7.40 -0.80
N ILE A 43 -26.13 -8.46 -0.31
CA ILE A 43 -25.69 -9.16 0.88
C ILE A 43 -24.48 -10.06 0.57
N TYR A 44 -23.77 -10.50 1.60
CA TYR A 44 -22.54 -11.29 1.44
C TYR A 44 -22.74 -12.53 0.55
N ILE A 45 -23.85 -13.26 0.72
CA ILE A 45 -24.12 -14.47 -0.06
C ILE A 45 -24.33 -14.17 -1.55
N ASP A 46 -24.98 -13.05 -1.91
CA ASP A 46 -25.13 -12.64 -3.31
C ASP A 46 -23.75 -12.46 -3.99
N LYS A 47 -22.77 -11.95 -3.24
CA LYS A 47 -21.41 -11.72 -3.74
C LYS A 47 -20.66 -13.04 -3.92
N VAL A 48 -20.85 -13.99 -3.00
CA VAL A 48 -20.30 -15.35 -3.10
C VAL A 48 -20.89 -16.07 -4.31
N GLU A 49 -22.20 -16.02 -4.50
CA GLU A 49 -22.88 -16.63 -5.64
C GLU A 49 -22.43 -16.04 -6.98
N ALA A 50 -22.29 -14.72 -7.06
CA ALA A 50 -21.76 -14.06 -8.25
C ALA A 50 -20.33 -14.53 -8.57
N LEU A 51 -19.45 -14.64 -7.57
CA LEU A 51 -18.08 -15.15 -7.77
C LEU A 51 -18.10 -16.60 -8.23
N MET A 52 -18.92 -17.44 -7.61
CA MET A 52 -19.08 -18.84 -7.97
C MET A 52 -19.52 -19.02 -9.42
N TYR A 53 -20.46 -18.20 -9.88
CA TYR A 53 -20.90 -18.23 -11.27
C TYR A 53 -19.76 -17.93 -12.25
N VAL A 54 -18.91 -16.94 -11.97
CA VAL A 54 -17.75 -16.63 -12.82
C VAL A 54 -16.72 -17.76 -12.80
N LEU A 55 -16.43 -18.32 -11.62
CA LEU A 55 -15.50 -19.44 -11.50
C LEU A 55 -16.01 -20.64 -12.32
N GLN A 56 -17.26 -21.06 -12.16
CA GLN A 56 -17.83 -22.15 -12.97
C GLN A 56 -17.72 -21.88 -14.47
N SER A 57 -18.14 -20.68 -14.91
CA SER A 57 -18.07 -20.27 -16.32
C SER A 57 -16.65 -20.33 -16.87
N LEU A 58 -15.66 -19.92 -16.08
CA LEU A 58 -14.26 -20.01 -16.45
C LEU A 58 -13.77 -21.47 -16.49
N SER A 59 -14.22 -22.32 -15.57
CA SER A 59 -13.88 -23.76 -15.58
C SER A 59 -14.36 -24.43 -16.86
N ASP A 60 -15.60 -24.15 -17.24
CA ASP A 60 -16.21 -24.69 -18.47
C ASP A 60 -15.51 -24.15 -19.71
N TYR A 61 -15.25 -22.85 -19.78
CA TYR A 61 -14.53 -22.23 -20.89
C TYR A 61 -13.11 -22.78 -21.06
N LEU A 62 -12.33 -22.89 -19.98
CA LEU A 62 -10.98 -23.44 -20.03
C LEU A 62 -10.97 -24.93 -20.36
N SER A 63 -12.03 -25.67 -20.03
CA SER A 63 -12.18 -27.07 -20.44
C SER A 63 -12.30 -27.21 -21.96
N GLN A 64 -12.83 -26.19 -22.65
CA GLN A 64 -13.13 -26.23 -24.08
C GLN A 64 -12.05 -25.53 -24.94
N GLN A 65 -11.41 -24.47 -24.43
CA GLN A 65 -10.46 -23.65 -25.19
C GLN A 65 -9.22 -23.28 -24.36
N SER A 66 -8.06 -23.12 -25.01
CA SER A 66 -6.91 -22.46 -24.39
C SER A 66 -7.11 -20.95 -24.44
N SER A 67 -7.09 -20.28 -23.29
CA SER A 67 -7.18 -18.82 -23.23
C SER A 67 -5.81 -18.21 -22.96
N GLU A 68 -5.38 -17.30 -23.82
CA GLU A 68 -4.20 -16.46 -23.62
C GLU A 68 -4.33 -15.57 -22.37
N HIS A 69 -5.55 -15.38 -21.85
CA HIS A 69 -5.84 -14.56 -20.68
C HIS A 69 -6.06 -15.37 -19.40
N THR A 70 -5.79 -16.70 -19.42
CA THR A 70 -6.05 -17.59 -18.27
C THR A 70 -5.40 -17.09 -16.98
N LEU A 71 -4.13 -16.66 -17.04
CA LEU A 71 -3.39 -16.18 -15.87
C LEU A 71 -3.98 -14.88 -15.32
N LEU A 72 -4.26 -13.89 -16.18
CA LEU A 72 -4.85 -12.61 -15.77
C LEU A 72 -6.25 -12.80 -15.15
N LEU A 73 -7.06 -13.67 -15.74
CA LEU A 73 -8.38 -14.03 -15.21
C LEU A 73 -8.27 -14.73 -13.85
N PHE A 74 -7.31 -15.64 -13.71
CA PHE A 74 -7.08 -16.34 -12.46
C PHE A 74 -6.60 -15.39 -11.37
N GLU A 75 -5.62 -14.51 -11.63
CA GLU A 75 -5.15 -13.50 -10.66
C GLU A 75 -6.30 -12.59 -10.20
N TYR A 76 -7.15 -12.16 -11.13
CA TYR A 76 -8.35 -11.38 -10.85
C TYR A 76 -9.32 -12.12 -9.93
N LEU A 77 -9.67 -13.37 -10.25
CA LEU A 77 -10.58 -14.18 -9.44
C LEU A 77 -9.96 -14.60 -8.11
N HIS A 78 -8.65 -14.80 -8.06
CA HIS A 78 -7.92 -15.15 -6.86
C HIS A 78 -8.09 -14.06 -5.80
N ARG A 79 -7.90 -12.79 -6.17
CA ARG A 79 -8.13 -11.66 -5.26
C ARG A 79 -9.57 -11.60 -4.75
N HIS A 80 -10.55 -11.76 -5.64
CA HIS A 80 -11.97 -11.75 -5.24
C HIS A 80 -12.33 -12.93 -4.35
N THR A 81 -11.75 -14.10 -4.60
CA THR A 81 -11.90 -15.28 -3.74
C THR A 81 -11.35 -14.99 -2.35
N LEU A 82 -10.11 -14.53 -2.24
CA LEU A 82 -9.51 -14.18 -0.95
C LEU A 82 -10.33 -13.14 -0.19
N ASN A 83 -10.83 -12.11 -0.88
CA ASN A 83 -11.67 -11.06 -0.27
C ASN A 83 -12.93 -11.60 0.40
N LEU A 84 -13.56 -12.63 -0.20
CA LEU A 84 -14.76 -13.24 0.35
C LEU A 84 -14.44 -14.32 1.38
N VAL A 85 -13.44 -15.16 1.11
CA VAL A 85 -13.05 -16.27 1.99
C VAL A 85 -12.47 -15.79 3.32
N LEU A 86 -11.64 -14.75 3.29
CA LEU A 86 -11.08 -14.16 4.52
C LEU A 86 -12.08 -13.28 5.28
N HIS A 87 -13.26 -13.01 4.72
CA HIS A 87 -14.31 -12.23 5.39
C HIS A 87 -14.88 -12.98 6.61
N GLY A 88 -15.25 -12.24 7.66
CA GLY A 88 -15.73 -12.82 8.93
C GLY A 88 -16.99 -13.69 8.83
N ASP A 89 -17.77 -13.55 7.74
CA ASP A 89 -18.99 -14.34 7.51
C ASP A 89 -18.73 -15.68 6.80
N TRP A 90 -17.53 -15.93 6.27
CA TRP A 90 -17.24 -17.15 5.50
C TRP A 90 -17.48 -18.43 6.32
N GLY A 91 -17.13 -18.41 7.61
CA GLY A 91 -17.26 -19.55 8.52
C GLY A 91 -18.65 -20.17 8.58
N LYS A 92 -19.70 -19.39 8.29
CA LYS A 92 -21.11 -19.81 8.40
C LYS A 92 -21.65 -20.50 7.14
N ASN A 93 -20.91 -20.49 6.03
CA ASN A 93 -21.43 -20.84 4.70
C ASN A 93 -20.96 -22.23 4.21
N ASN A 94 -21.36 -23.31 4.90
CA ASN A 94 -20.91 -24.68 4.56
C ASN A 94 -21.22 -25.11 3.12
N ALA A 95 -22.40 -24.74 2.59
CA ALA A 95 -22.77 -25.05 1.21
C ALA A 95 -21.84 -24.36 0.21
N ALA A 96 -21.52 -23.08 0.43
CA ALA A 96 -20.58 -22.34 -0.41
C ALA A 96 -19.17 -22.93 -0.35
N LYS A 97 -18.70 -23.31 0.85
CA LYS A 97 -17.40 -24.00 1.04
C LYS A 97 -17.31 -25.25 0.19
N GLN A 98 -18.27 -26.16 0.32
CA GLN A 98 -18.28 -27.43 -0.43
C GLN A 98 -18.30 -27.19 -1.94
N HIS A 99 -19.16 -26.29 -2.39
CA HIS A 99 -19.32 -25.99 -3.80
C HIS A 99 -18.06 -25.34 -4.40
N MET A 100 -17.48 -24.35 -3.71
CA MET A 100 -16.26 -23.68 -4.13
C MET A 100 -15.07 -24.63 -4.16
N THR A 101 -14.94 -25.52 -3.16
CA THR A 101 -13.93 -26.60 -3.14
C THR A 101 -14.08 -27.52 -4.36
N PHE A 102 -15.30 -27.92 -4.72
CA PHE A 102 -15.53 -28.74 -5.92
C PHE A 102 -15.08 -28.02 -7.19
N VAL A 103 -15.43 -26.74 -7.34
CA VAL A 103 -15.03 -25.93 -8.50
C VAL A 103 -13.52 -25.79 -8.56
N PHE A 104 -12.84 -25.47 -7.45
CA PHE A 104 -11.38 -25.32 -7.43
C PHE A 104 -10.64 -26.63 -7.73
N LYS A 105 -11.08 -27.79 -7.24
CA LYS A 105 -10.50 -29.10 -7.62
C LYS A 105 -10.66 -29.39 -9.11
N ARG A 106 -11.79 -29.00 -9.71
CA ARG A 106 -11.98 -29.10 -11.15
C ARG A 106 -11.01 -28.18 -11.89
N PHE A 107 -10.83 -26.95 -11.43
CA PHE A 107 -9.83 -26.01 -11.98
C PHE A 107 -8.41 -26.54 -11.88
N GLU A 108 -8.02 -27.08 -10.74
CA GLU A 108 -6.71 -27.68 -10.51
C GLU A 108 -6.43 -28.78 -11.53
N THR A 109 -7.41 -29.66 -11.76
CA THR A 109 -7.32 -30.72 -12.77
C THR A 109 -7.12 -30.15 -14.18
N ILE A 110 -7.80 -29.05 -14.52
CA ILE A 110 -7.62 -28.38 -15.82
C ILE A 110 -6.25 -27.72 -15.91
N ALA A 111 -5.80 -27.02 -14.86
CA ALA A 111 -4.52 -26.35 -14.79
C ALA A 111 -3.35 -27.33 -14.95
N LEU A 112 -3.43 -28.49 -14.28
CA LEU A 112 -2.48 -29.59 -14.44
C LEU A 112 -2.43 -30.11 -15.87
N LYS A 113 -3.59 -30.38 -16.49
CA LYS A 113 -3.67 -30.83 -17.90
C LYS A 113 -3.08 -29.82 -18.88
N LYS A 114 -3.16 -28.52 -18.55
CA LYS A 114 -2.64 -27.43 -19.38
C LYS A 114 -1.22 -27.00 -19.01
N ASN A 115 -0.54 -27.70 -18.10
CA ASN A 115 0.80 -27.38 -17.62
C ASN A 115 0.93 -25.92 -17.12
N LEU A 116 0.02 -25.49 -16.24
CA LEU A 116 0.02 -24.17 -15.61
C LEU A 116 0.44 -24.27 -14.13
N PRO A 117 1.74 -24.47 -13.82
CA PRO A 117 2.21 -24.78 -12.46
C PRO A 117 1.91 -23.66 -11.45
N SER A 118 2.05 -22.39 -11.85
CA SER A 118 1.74 -21.26 -10.97
C SER A 118 0.26 -21.26 -10.55
N VAL A 119 -0.66 -21.53 -11.47
CA VAL A 119 -2.10 -21.58 -11.16
C VAL A 119 -2.40 -22.72 -10.19
N THR A 120 -1.80 -23.90 -10.41
CA THR A 120 -1.97 -25.06 -9.53
C THR A 120 -1.54 -24.76 -8.10
N GLU A 121 -0.38 -24.13 -7.91
CA GLU A 121 0.12 -23.74 -6.58
C GLU A 121 -0.86 -22.84 -5.84
N HIS A 122 -1.35 -21.78 -6.51
CA HIS A 122 -2.30 -20.85 -5.91
C HIS A 122 -3.65 -21.51 -5.59
N ILE A 123 -4.10 -22.48 -6.40
CA ILE A 123 -5.32 -23.25 -6.11
C ILE A 123 -5.12 -24.12 -4.87
N GLY A 124 -3.96 -24.75 -4.71
CA GLY A 124 -3.61 -25.52 -3.51
C GLY A 124 -3.77 -24.68 -2.24
N THR A 125 -3.17 -23.48 -2.22
CA THR A 125 -3.31 -22.54 -1.11
C THR A 125 -4.77 -22.12 -0.86
N LEU A 126 -5.54 -21.86 -1.93
CA LEU A 126 -6.96 -21.50 -1.78
C LEU A 126 -7.77 -22.65 -1.18
N LEU A 127 -7.54 -23.89 -1.60
CA LEU A 127 -8.25 -25.06 -1.08
C LEU A 127 -8.06 -25.22 0.43
N GLU A 128 -6.87 -24.93 0.95
CA GLU A 128 -6.60 -24.91 2.39
C GLU A 128 -7.41 -23.80 3.10
N LEU A 129 -7.40 -22.58 2.54
CA LEU A 129 -8.10 -21.42 3.09
C LEU A 129 -9.63 -21.55 3.06
N LEU A 130 -10.22 -22.28 2.11
CA LEU A 130 -11.67 -22.45 2.01
C LEU A 130 -12.28 -23.14 3.24
N THR A 131 -11.53 -24.02 3.89
CA THR A 131 -12.05 -24.78 5.03
C THR A 131 -12.06 -23.93 6.29
N ASP A 132 -10.88 -23.42 6.66
CA ASP A 132 -10.68 -22.56 7.82
C ASP A 132 -9.58 -21.51 7.53
N PRO A 133 -9.96 -20.33 7.00
CA PRO A 133 -9.00 -19.33 6.56
C PRO A 133 -8.27 -18.63 7.70
N TRP A 134 -8.69 -18.82 8.95
CA TRP A 134 -8.08 -18.21 10.14
C TRP A 134 -7.56 -19.26 11.14
N GLY A 135 -7.73 -20.55 10.84
CA GLY A 135 -7.44 -21.68 11.74
C GLY A 135 -5.98 -22.05 11.91
N ASN A 136 -5.05 -21.39 11.21
CA ASN A 136 -3.63 -21.68 11.36
C ASN A 136 -3.18 -21.35 12.81
N ILE A 137 -2.57 -22.34 13.48
CA ILE A 137 -2.19 -22.24 14.89
C ILE A 137 -1.15 -21.14 15.12
N THR A 138 -0.14 -21.05 14.25
CA THR A 138 0.90 -20.01 14.33
C THR A 138 0.28 -18.64 14.11
N LEU A 139 -0.61 -18.49 13.13
CA LEU A 139 -1.33 -17.25 12.90
C LEU A 139 -2.10 -16.86 14.17
N SER A 140 -2.90 -17.77 14.74
CA SER A 140 -3.66 -17.52 15.96
C SER A 140 -2.78 -17.05 17.12
N LYS A 141 -1.64 -17.72 17.36
CA LYS A 141 -0.64 -17.29 18.35
C LYS A 141 -0.17 -15.86 18.11
N ILE A 142 0.23 -15.52 16.88
CA ILE A 142 0.68 -14.18 16.51
C ILE A 142 -0.43 -13.14 16.77
N LEU A 143 -1.66 -13.42 16.33
CA LEU A 143 -2.78 -12.49 16.51
C LEU A 143 -3.09 -12.24 17.98
N ASN A 144 -2.99 -13.28 18.81
CA ASN A 144 -3.21 -13.20 20.27
C ASN A 144 -2.02 -12.61 21.03
N GLY A 145 -0.84 -12.57 20.42
CA GLY A 145 0.40 -12.08 21.04
C GLY A 145 1.11 -13.17 21.85
N ASP A 146 0.83 -14.43 21.57
CA ASP A 146 1.51 -15.58 22.16
C ASP A 146 2.89 -15.76 21.53
N ARG A 147 3.74 -16.55 22.19
CA ARG A 147 5.09 -16.84 21.68
C ARG A 147 5.03 -17.82 20.52
N CYS A 148 5.77 -17.51 19.46
CA CYS A 148 6.05 -18.40 18.33
C CYS A 148 7.55 -18.67 18.23
N THR A 149 7.92 -19.83 17.69
CA THR A 149 9.31 -20.09 17.28
C THR A 149 9.60 -19.39 15.95
N GLU A 150 10.88 -19.13 15.67
CA GLU A 150 11.30 -18.56 14.38
C GLU A 150 10.89 -19.47 13.21
N GLU A 151 10.96 -20.79 13.38
CA GLU A 151 10.55 -21.77 12.37
C GLU A 151 9.03 -21.74 12.11
N GLU A 152 8.21 -21.65 13.16
CA GLU A 152 6.76 -21.52 13.04
C GLU A 152 6.41 -20.27 12.21
N VAL A 153 7.02 -19.13 12.55
CA VAL A 153 6.83 -17.86 11.84
C VAL A 153 7.30 -17.96 10.40
N LEU A 154 8.51 -18.47 10.17
CA LEU A 154 9.09 -18.57 8.83
C LEU A 154 8.22 -19.41 7.91
N ASN A 155 7.70 -20.54 8.41
CA ASN A 155 6.82 -21.40 7.63
C ASN A 155 5.51 -20.70 7.28
N LEU A 156 4.87 -20.02 8.25
CA LEU A 156 3.65 -19.25 7.99
C LEU A 156 3.89 -18.16 6.93
N ILE A 157 4.93 -17.35 7.10
CA ILE A 157 5.20 -16.23 6.20
C ILE A 157 5.57 -16.74 4.80
N LYS A 158 6.36 -17.81 4.67
CA LYS A 158 6.65 -18.43 3.37
C LYS A 158 5.38 -18.90 2.64
N THR A 159 4.44 -19.50 3.37
CA THR A 159 3.22 -20.05 2.77
C THR A 159 2.19 -18.96 2.43
N GLU A 160 2.07 -17.91 3.25
CA GLU A 160 1.06 -16.86 3.04
C GLU A 160 1.58 -15.59 2.35
N MET A 161 2.89 -15.44 2.12
CA MET A 161 3.46 -14.25 1.47
C MET A 161 2.79 -13.99 0.11
N GLY A 162 2.69 -12.71 -0.25
CA GLY A 162 1.97 -12.30 -1.45
C GLY A 162 0.54 -11.89 -1.13
N LEU A 163 -0.37 -12.29 -2.01
CA LEU A 163 -1.74 -11.79 -2.02
C LEU A 163 -2.55 -12.24 -0.78
N VAL A 164 -2.28 -13.44 -0.24
CA VAL A 164 -2.98 -13.97 0.94
C VAL A 164 -2.73 -13.06 2.14
N LEU A 165 -1.46 -12.84 2.50
CA LEU A 165 -1.09 -11.97 3.62
C LEU A 165 -1.61 -10.54 3.41
N ILE A 166 -1.51 -10.01 2.20
CA ILE A 166 -1.97 -8.65 1.90
C ILE A 166 -3.48 -8.50 2.07
N VAL A 167 -4.28 -9.41 1.51
CA VAL A 167 -5.75 -9.35 1.66
C VAL A 167 -6.15 -9.58 3.11
N ARG A 168 -5.45 -10.45 3.84
CA ARG A 168 -5.66 -10.66 5.28
C ARG A 168 -5.47 -9.35 6.05
N LEU A 169 -4.37 -8.64 5.81
CA LEU A 169 -4.08 -7.36 6.45
C LEU A 169 -5.08 -6.27 6.06
N GLU A 170 -5.51 -6.21 4.80
CA GLU A 170 -6.55 -5.27 4.34
C GLU A 170 -7.87 -5.50 5.08
N ILE A 171 -8.32 -6.76 5.20
CA ILE A 171 -9.57 -7.14 5.88
C ILE A 171 -9.48 -6.83 7.38
N MET A 172 -8.35 -7.14 8.04
CA MET A 172 -8.16 -6.81 9.44
C MET A 172 -8.18 -5.29 9.66
N ALA A 173 -7.48 -4.53 8.81
CA ALA A 173 -7.43 -3.08 8.91
C ALA A 173 -8.80 -2.43 8.69
N GLU A 174 -9.60 -2.96 7.75
CA GLU A 174 -10.98 -2.56 7.48
C GLU A 174 -11.90 -2.87 8.65
N ALA A 175 -11.76 -4.06 9.25
CA ALA A 175 -12.51 -4.51 10.43
C ALA A 175 -12.07 -3.85 11.75
N ARG A 176 -11.11 -2.90 11.72
CA ARG A 176 -10.54 -2.22 12.90
C ARG A 176 -9.81 -3.15 13.88
N LEU A 177 -9.29 -4.27 13.39
CA LEU A 177 -8.43 -5.19 14.15
C LEU A 177 -6.98 -4.73 14.11
N ASP A 178 -6.75 -3.46 14.46
CA ASP A 178 -5.50 -2.75 14.18
C ASP A 178 -4.32 -3.32 14.98
N ILE A 179 -4.57 -3.75 16.22
CA ILE A 179 -3.54 -4.35 17.08
C ILE A 179 -3.10 -5.71 16.53
N GLN A 180 -4.06 -6.56 16.16
CA GLN A 180 -3.78 -7.87 15.58
C GLN A 180 -3.06 -7.74 14.25
N ALA A 181 -3.47 -6.79 13.40
CA ALA A 181 -2.83 -6.53 12.12
C ALA A 181 -1.39 -6.01 12.31
N LEU A 182 -1.16 -5.10 13.26
CA LEU A 182 0.18 -4.63 13.61
C LEU A 182 1.08 -5.79 14.06
N ARG A 183 0.60 -6.70 14.92
CA ARG A 183 1.38 -7.87 15.36
C ARG A 183 1.81 -8.74 14.18
N LEU A 184 0.88 -9.05 13.27
CA LEU A 184 1.19 -9.86 12.09
C LEU A 184 2.19 -9.17 11.17
N ILE A 185 2.04 -7.86 10.95
CA ILE A 185 2.98 -7.10 10.12
C ILE A 185 4.36 -7.02 10.77
N GLU A 186 4.45 -6.78 12.08
CA GLU A 186 5.74 -6.70 12.79
C GLU A 186 6.50 -8.03 12.70
N VAL A 187 5.81 -9.15 12.92
CA VAL A 187 6.38 -10.50 12.76
C VAL A 187 6.81 -10.75 11.30
N CYS A 188 5.99 -10.36 10.33
CA CYS A 188 6.34 -10.46 8.91
C CYS A 188 7.60 -9.64 8.58
N LEU A 189 7.64 -8.36 8.99
CA LEU A 189 8.75 -7.46 8.70
C LEU A 189 10.04 -7.92 9.37
N GLN A 190 9.97 -8.44 10.59
CA GLN A 190 11.11 -9.09 11.25
C GLN A 190 11.62 -10.31 10.47
N CYS A 191 10.71 -11.15 9.97
CA CYS A 191 11.05 -12.34 9.21
C CYS A 191 11.75 -12.01 7.87
N VAL A 192 11.26 -11.02 7.13
CA VAL A 192 11.82 -10.63 5.82
C VAL A 192 13.11 -9.81 5.93
N THR A 193 13.32 -9.09 7.04
CA THR A 193 14.55 -8.30 7.27
C THR A 193 15.65 -9.09 7.95
N ASN A 194 15.35 -10.25 8.56
CA ASN A 194 16.35 -11.14 9.11
C ASN A 194 17.30 -11.63 8.01
N ILE A 195 18.60 -11.38 8.17
CA ILE A 195 19.66 -11.71 7.21
C ILE A 195 19.59 -13.19 6.81
N SER A 196 19.35 -14.09 7.76
CA SER A 196 19.32 -15.54 7.54
C SER A 196 18.18 -16.00 6.61
N SER A 197 17.06 -15.28 6.57
CA SER A 197 15.88 -15.63 5.77
C SER A 197 15.56 -14.66 4.63
N SER A 198 16.20 -13.49 4.59
CA SER A 198 15.92 -12.41 3.62
C SER A 198 15.97 -12.86 2.16
N HIS A 199 16.90 -13.75 1.81
CA HIS A 199 17.05 -14.29 0.45
C HIS A 199 15.80 -15.02 -0.07
N LEU A 200 14.97 -15.55 0.83
CA LEU A 200 13.74 -16.28 0.49
C LEU A 200 12.61 -15.35 0.05
N PHE A 201 12.75 -14.05 0.30
CA PHE A 201 11.70 -13.06 0.06
C PHE A 201 12.06 -12.00 -0.99
N GLN A 202 13.18 -12.18 -1.70
CA GLN A 202 13.67 -11.21 -2.67
C GLN A 202 12.67 -10.92 -3.81
N SER A 203 11.88 -11.92 -4.21
CA SER A 203 10.86 -11.76 -5.25
C SER A 203 9.63 -10.94 -4.81
N TYR A 204 9.45 -10.73 -3.50
CA TYR A 204 8.26 -10.08 -2.92
C TYR A 204 8.49 -8.61 -2.55
N THR A 205 9.37 -7.92 -3.27
CA THR A 205 9.77 -6.54 -2.94
C THR A 205 8.56 -5.59 -2.93
N ASP A 206 7.65 -5.71 -3.91
CA ASP A 206 6.47 -4.85 -4.02
C ASP A 206 5.43 -5.13 -2.91
N GLU A 207 5.27 -6.39 -2.54
CA GLU A 207 4.43 -6.86 -1.44
C GLU A 207 4.93 -6.32 -0.11
N ILE A 208 6.23 -6.40 0.14
CA ILE A 208 6.86 -5.90 1.37
C ILE A 208 6.67 -4.38 1.47
N ILE A 209 6.83 -3.65 0.36
CA ILE A 209 6.53 -2.21 0.30
C ILE A 209 5.05 -1.97 0.64
N TYR A 210 4.13 -2.75 0.07
CA TYR A 210 2.70 -2.63 0.36
C TYR A 210 2.36 -2.90 1.83
N ILE A 211 2.96 -3.93 2.42
CA ILE A 211 2.81 -4.29 3.83
C ILE A 211 3.35 -3.16 4.72
N ARG A 212 4.48 -2.55 4.36
CA ARG A 212 5.04 -1.40 5.07
C ARG A 212 4.16 -0.15 4.94
N ASP A 213 3.53 0.07 3.79
CA ASP A 213 2.54 1.14 3.62
C ASP A 213 1.33 0.92 4.57
N ILE A 214 0.82 -0.31 4.68
CA ILE A 214 -0.23 -0.66 5.66
C ILE A 214 0.27 -0.41 7.09
N TYR A 215 1.48 -0.87 7.43
CA TYR A 215 2.08 -0.71 8.75
C TYR A 215 2.06 0.74 9.21
N LEU A 216 2.57 1.67 8.39
CA LEU A 216 2.59 3.10 8.70
C LEU A 216 1.17 3.67 8.85
N ILE A 217 0.24 3.25 8.00
CA ILE A 217 -1.18 3.63 8.14
C ILE A 217 -1.74 3.19 9.49
N LEU A 218 -1.43 1.95 9.93
CA LEU A 218 -1.86 1.44 11.23
C LEU A 218 -1.23 2.23 12.37
N LEU A 219 0.08 2.47 12.33
CA LEU A 219 0.78 3.22 13.38
C LEU A 219 0.24 4.64 13.54
N VAL A 220 0.00 5.36 12.44
CA VAL A 220 -0.61 6.70 12.46
C VAL A 220 -2.03 6.65 13.02
N ARG A 221 -2.80 5.64 12.64
CA ARG A 221 -4.17 5.45 13.11
C ARG A 221 -4.24 5.12 14.61
N THR A 222 -3.32 4.30 15.10
CA THR A 222 -3.20 3.94 16.53
C THR A 222 -2.40 4.96 17.34
N LYS A 223 -2.01 6.09 16.73
CA LYS A 223 -1.26 7.19 17.37
C LYS A 223 0.06 6.75 18.00
N ASN A 224 0.75 5.79 17.40
CA ASN A 224 2.06 5.35 17.87
C ASN A 224 3.18 6.25 17.31
N SER A 225 3.19 7.52 17.72
CA SER A 225 4.06 8.55 17.16
C SER A 225 5.55 8.22 17.24
N ALA A 226 5.98 7.50 18.29
CA ALA A 226 7.37 7.08 18.44
C ALA A 226 7.81 6.10 17.34
N LYS A 227 6.99 5.08 17.06
CA LYS A 227 7.29 4.14 15.96
C LYS A 227 7.19 4.81 14.59
N VAL A 228 6.21 5.71 14.39
CA VAL A 228 6.11 6.49 13.13
C VAL A 228 7.38 7.31 12.91
N LEU A 229 7.83 8.04 13.93
CA LEU A 229 9.05 8.84 13.85
C LEU A 229 10.27 7.98 13.54
N ASN A 230 10.41 6.82 14.20
CA ASN A 230 11.52 5.91 13.94
C ASN A 230 11.52 5.40 12.48
N GLU A 231 10.37 5.00 11.96
CA GLU A 231 10.27 4.55 10.56
C GLU A 231 10.58 5.68 9.57
N VAL A 232 10.05 6.89 9.79
CA VAL A 232 10.26 8.02 8.88
C VAL A 232 11.71 8.50 8.92
N ASN A 233 12.36 8.51 10.10
CA ASN A 233 13.77 8.90 10.22
C ASN A 233 14.73 7.92 9.53
N GLN A 234 14.31 6.68 9.29
CA GLN A 234 15.09 5.70 8.54
C GLN A 234 14.90 5.83 7.02
N MET A 235 13.98 6.68 6.55
CA MET A 235 13.73 6.90 5.13
C MET A 235 14.50 8.11 4.62
N SER A 236 15.06 7.98 3.42
CA SER A 236 15.50 9.12 2.63
C SER A 236 14.32 10.00 2.20
N LEU A 237 14.59 11.25 1.83
CA LEU A 237 13.56 12.17 1.33
C LEU A 237 12.88 11.62 0.08
N VAL A 238 13.63 10.97 -0.81
CA VAL A 238 13.12 10.28 -2.02
C VAL A 238 12.14 9.16 -1.66
N GLU A 239 12.47 8.33 -0.67
CA GLU A 239 11.61 7.23 -0.23
C GLU A 239 10.31 7.77 0.39
N GLY A 240 10.43 8.81 1.22
CA GLY A 240 9.28 9.54 1.76
C GLY A 240 8.38 10.09 0.66
N LEU A 241 8.96 10.73 -0.37
CA LEU A 241 8.21 11.28 -1.50
C LEU A 241 7.47 10.20 -2.28
N LYS A 242 8.14 9.07 -2.56
CA LYS A 242 7.53 7.91 -3.22
C LYS A 242 6.35 7.38 -2.40
N LEU A 243 6.49 7.29 -1.07
CA LEU A 243 5.41 6.86 -0.17
C LEU A 243 4.21 7.81 -0.22
N VAL A 244 4.45 9.12 -0.10
CA VAL A 244 3.42 10.16 -0.17
C VAL A 244 2.65 10.06 -1.49
N ARG A 245 3.36 9.99 -2.62
CA ARG A 245 2.76 9.85 -3.96
C ARG A 245 1.92 8.57 -4.11
N ARG A 246 2.40 7.43 -3.61
CA ARG A 246 1.60 6.18 -3.61
C ARG A 246 0.28 6.34 -2.86
N CYS A 247 0.27 7.12 -1.78
CA CYS A 247 -0.91 7.33 -0.95
C CYS A 247 -1.88 8.39 -1.48
N THR A 248 -1.37 9.43 -2.14
CA THR A 248 -2.19 10.51 -2.69
C THR A 248 -2.75 10.16 -4.07
N LYS A 249 -1.91 9.62 -4.96
CA LYS A 249 -2.21 9.44 -6.39
C LYS A 249 -2.57 7.99 -6.79
N GLY A 250 -2.37 7.00 -5.91
CA GLY A 250 -2.58 5.59 -6.23
C GLY A 250 -4.00 5.04 -5.99
N ASP A 251 -4.33 3.95 -6.68
CA ASP A 251 -5.52 3.12 -6.41
C ASP A 251 -5.28 2.05 -5.34
N ARG A 252 -4.02 1.83 -4.99
CA ARG A 252 -3.59 0.98 -3.86
C ARG A 252 -4.27 1.43 -2.56
N LEU A 253 -4.61 0.48 -1.69
CA LEU A 253 -5.20 0.76 -0.37
C LEU A 253 -6.53 1.55 -0.45
N ALA A 254 -7.33 1.34 -1.49
CA ALA A 254 -8.62 2.03 -1.67
C ALA A 254 -9.55 1.91 -0.45
N ARG A 255 -9.54 0.74 0.21
CA ARG A 255 -10.31 0.48 1.45
C ARG A 255 -9.86 1.34 2.63
N LEU A 256 -8.61 1.80 2.61
CA LEU A 256 -7.99 2.63 3.65
C LEU A 256 -7.82 4.09 3.19
N ARG A 257 -8.59 4.56 2.19
CA ARG A 257 -8.42 5.89 1.56
C ARG A 257 -8.32 7.05 2.53
N LYS A 258 -9.17 7.12 3.57
CA LYS A 258 -9.08 8.22 4.56
C LYS A 258 -7.79 8.14 5.39
N SER A 259 -7.40 6.93 5.78
CA SER A 259 -6.22 6.70 6.61
C SER A 259 -4.92 6.90 5.83
N ARG A 260 -4.87 6.53 4.54
CA ARG A 260 -3.67 6.71 3.70
C ARG A 260 -3.35 8.19 3.44
N ILE A 261 -4.36 9.05 3.26
CA ILE A 261 -4.15 10.50 3.09
C ILE A 261 -3.61 11.12 4.38
N LYS A 262 -4.17 10.72 5.53
CA LYS A 262 -3.65 11.15 6.83
C LYS A 262 -2.22 10.68 7.08
N MET A 263 -1.88 9.46 6.64
CA MET A 263 -0.52 8.95 6.74
C MET A 263 0.43 9.76 5.84
N ALA A 264 0.04 10.03 4.59
CA ALA A 264 0.81 10.86 3.66
C ALA A 264 1.09 12.24 4.25
N ASP A 265 0.09 12.87 4.88
CA ASP A 265 0.24 14.15 5.58
C ASP A 265 1.26 14.07 6.72
N VAL A 266 1.16 13.06 7.60
CA VAL A 266 2.13 12.89 8.70
C VAL A 266 3.55 12.67 8.18
N VAL A 267 3.73 11.80 7.20
CA VAL A 267 5.04 11.51 6.61
C VAL A 267 5.63 12.74 5.93
N ALA A 268 4.85 13.44 5.11
CA ALA A 268 5.30 14.65 4.42
C ALA A 268 5.72 15.73 5.42
N ASN A 269 4.93 15.98 6.48
CA ASN A 269 5.30 16.94 7.52
C ASN A 269 6.61 16.54 8.22
N MET A 270 6.76 15.28 8.62
CA MET A 270 7.97 14.82 9.32
C MET A 270 9.21 14.89 8.41
N ALA A 271 9.08 14.44 7.15
CA ALA A 271 10.17 14.48 6.17
C ALA A 271 10.59 15.92 5.87
N LEU A 272 9.64 16.85 5.71
CA LEU A 272 9.95 18.26 5.47
C LEU A 272 10.59 18.91 6.69
N VAL A 273 10.08 18.67 7.91
CA VAL A 273 10.72 19.18 9.14
C VAL A 273 12.16 18.69 9.26
N SER A 274 12.41 17.41 8.94
CA SER A 274 13.78 16.85 8.90
C SER A 274 14.64 17.51 7.81
N ALA A 275 14.08 17.76 6.62
CA ALA A 275 14.79 18.45 5.55
C ALA A 275 15.15 19.91 5.91
N MET A 276 14.27 20.63 6.61
CA MET A 276 14.49 22.03 6.99
C MET A 276 15.73 22.22 7.88
N ILE A 277 16.11 21.22 8.69
CA ILE A 277 17.23 21.32 9.63
C ILE A 277 18.57 20.83 9.05
N HIS A 278 18.61 20.39 7.79
CA HIS A 278 19.82 19.91 7.13
C HIS A 278 20.10 20.73 5.85
N PRO A 279 21.37 20.81 5.40
CA PRO A 279 21.67 21.41 4.10
C PRO A 279 20.93 20.70 2.95
N ILE A 280 20.51 21.47 1.94
CA ILE A 280 19.81 20.91 0.78
C ILE A 280 20.80 20.12 -0.07
N THR A 281 20.60 18.81 -0.16
CA THR A 281 21.36 17.91 -1.03
C THR A 281 20.59 17.51 -2.29
N GLU A 282 19.25 17.50 -2.23
CA GLU A 282 18.36 17.02 -3.28
C GLU A 282 17.22 18.03 -3.55
N GLU A 283 17.55 19.19 -4.12
CA GLU A 283 16.62 20.31 -4.31
C GLU A 283 15.34 19.92 -5.05
N ALA A 284 15.44 19.16 -6.15
CA ALA A 284 14.30 18.72 -6.94
C ALA A 284 13.35 17.80 -6.14
N VAL A 285 13.89 16.94 -5.27
CA VAL A 285 13.09 16.02 -4.45
C VAL A 285 12.38 16.79 -3.34
N LEU A 286 13.08 17.76 -2.73
CA LEU A 286 12.49 18.67 -1.74
C LEU A 286 11.35 19.49 -2.35
N HIS A 287 11.57 20.07 -3.53
CA HIS A 287 10.56 20.80 -4.28
C HIS A 287 9.31 19.94 -4.53
N ASP A 288 9.50 18.73 -5.07
CA ASP A 288 8.41 17.78 -5.31
C ASP A 288 7.65 17.40 -4.03
N MET A 289 8.37 17.21 -2.91
CA MET A 289 7.75 16.93 -1.61
C MET A 289 6.91 18.09 -1.10
N ILE A 290 7.40 19.34 -1.24
CA ILE A 290 6.65 20.54 -0.88
C ILE A 290 5.37 20.63 -1.72
N GLU A 291 5.46 20.35 -3.03
CA GLU A 291 4.30 20.37 -3.91
C GLU A 291 3.23 19.35 -3.49
N GLU A 292 3.61 18.09 -3.24
CA GLU A 292 2.69 17.06 -2.72
C GLU A 292 2.09 17.47 -1.37
N TRP A 293 2.90 18.05 -0.49
CA TRP A 293 2.46 18.54 0.81
C TRP A 293 1.45 19.69 0.69
N TYR A 294 1.65 20.64 -0.23
CA TYR A 294 0.66 21.70 -0.50
C TYR A 294 -0.64 21.13 -1.07
N ASN A 295 -0.58 20.04 -1.83
CA ASN A 295 -1.77 19.37 -2.36
C ASN A 295 -2.58 18.64 -1.28
N LEU A 296 -1.96 18.30 -0.15
CA LEU A 296 -2.64 17.73 1.03
C LEU A 296 -3.39 18.79 1.85
N HIS A 297 -3.08 20.08 1.68
CA HIS A 297 -3.61 21.19 2.47
C HIS A 297 -4.37 22.20 1.60
N PRO A 298 -5.61 21.88 1.16
CA PRO A 298 -6.41 22.80 0.36
C PRO A 298 -6.91 24.04 1.15
N ASP A 299 -6.94 23.96 2.48
CA ASP A 299 -7.26 25.11 3.34
C ASP A 299 -6.02 25.99 3.52
N THR A 300 -6.05 27.19 2.93
CA THR A 300 -4.93 28.12 2.94
C THR A 300 -4.56 28.59 4.35
N GLN A 301 -5.52 28.77 5.26
CA GLN A 301 -5.23 29.21 6.63
C GLN A 301 -4.44 28.15 7.41
N VAL A 302 -4.79 26.88 7.23
CA VAL A 302 -4.06 25.76 7.84
C VAL A 302 -2.67 25.67 7.24
N LEU A 303 -2.56 25.73 5.91
CA LEU A 303 -1.28 25.69 5.19
C LEU A 303 -0.33 26.79 5.66
N PHE A 304 -0.78 28.05 5.73
CA PHE A 304 0.07 29.16 6.17
C PHE A 304 0.54 29.02 7.62
N ARG A 305 -0.29 28.46 8.50
CA ARG A 305 0.10 28.19 9.89
C ARG A 305 1.21 27.14 9.95
N LEU A 306 1.10 26.07 9.17
CA LEU A 306 2.11 25.02 9.10
C LEU A 306 3.41 25.52 8.47
N LEU A 307 3.32 26.34 7.42
CA LEU A 307 4.47 27.01 6.81
C LEU A 307 5.23 27.86 7.81
N LYS A 308 4.52 28.67 8.61
CA LYS A 308 5.14 29.48 9.67
C LYS A 308 5.92 28.61 10.66
N ASN A 309 5.39 27.45 11.03
CA ASN A 309 6.09 26.52 11.91
C ASN A 309 7.31 25.86 11.26
N MET A 310 7.23 25.48 9.98
CA MET A 310 8.35 24.86 9.26
C MET A 310 9.54 25.83 9.10
N MET A 311 9.26 27.08 8.72
CA MET A 311 10.31 28.07 8.49
C MET A 311 11.13 28.41 9.74
N ILE A 312 10.57 28.26 10.94
CA ILE A 312 11.30 28.51 12.19
C ILE A 312 12.54 27.63 12.29
N ASN A 313 12.47 26.42 11.73
CA ASN A 313 13.54 25.43 11.80
C ASN A 313 14.41 25.40 10.53
N ALA A 314 14.16 26.28 9.55
CA ALA A 314 14.92 26.30 8.31
C ALA A 314 16.38 26.73 8.57
N VAL A 315 17.33 25.87 8.21
CA VAL A 315 18.77 26.10 8.40
C VAL A 315 19.33 27.11 7.39
N SER A 316 18.64 27.30 6.25
CA SER A 316 19.05 28.28 5.25
C SER A 316 17.90 29.04 4.59
N SER A 317 18.18 30.24 4.10
CA SER A 317 17.24 31.07 3.32
C SER A 317 16.74 30.37 2.05
N GLN A 318 17.56 29.49 1.44
CA GLN A 318 17.19 28.70 0.26
C GLN A 318 15.95 27.82 0.49
N HIS A 319 15.80 27.23 1.68
CA HIS A 319 14.61 26.46 2.04
C HIS A 319 13.34 27.32 1.99
N ILE A 320 13.44 28.54 2.52
CA ILE A 320 12.31 29.47 2.60
C ILE A 320 11.96 29.97 1.19
N TYR A 321 12.96 30.21 0.33
CA TYR A 321 12.72 30.55 -1.07
C TYR A 321 12.00 29.45 -1.84
N LEU A 322 12.37 28.18 -1.66
CA LEU A 322 11.69 27.05 -2.31
C LEU A 322 10.22 26.96 -1.88
N LEU A 323 9.96 27.07 -0.58
CA LEU A 323 8.58 27.11 -0.05
C LEU A 323 7.80 28.29 -0.64
N GLY A 324 8.42 29.48 -0.68
CA GLY A 324 7.82 30.71 -1.18
C GLY A 324 7.49 30.63 -2.67
N GLN A 325 8.42 30.14 -3.50
CA GLN A 325 8.24 30.03 -4.94
C GLN A 325 7.01 29.19 -5.30
N LEU A 326 6.93 27.97 -4.78
CA LEU A 326 5.79 27.07 -5.01
C LEU A 326 4.46 27.68 -4.52
N LEU A 327 4.52 28.47 -3.45
CA LEU A 327 3.32 29.08 -2.89
C LEU A 327 2.81 30.22 -3.74
N VAL A 328 3.70 31.03 -4.31
CA VAL A 328 3.34 32.10 -5.25
C VAL A 328 2.81 31.52 -6.55
N GLU A 329 3.44 30.47 -7.07
CA GLU A 329 2.96 29.77 -8.25
C GLU A 329 1.51 29.27 -8.08
N LYS A 330 1.16 28.79 -6.87
CA LYS A 330 -0.16 28.20 -6.60
C LYS A 330 -1.21 29.19 -6.10
N TYR A 331 -0.82 30.16 -5.27
CA TYR A 331 -1.74 31.05 -4.54
C TYR A 331 -1.38 32.54 -4.65
N GLY A 332 -0.41 32.90 -5.50
CA GLY A 332 0.09 34.27 -5.63
C GLY A 332 -0.97 35.29 -6.04
N GLU A 333 -2.05 34.88 -6.72
CA GLU A 333 -3.14 35.79 -7.06
C GLU A 333 -4.13 36.01 -5.90
N THR A 334 -4.37 34.98 -5.09
CA THR A 334 -5.39 34.99 -4.03
C THR A 334 -4.84 35.41 -2.67
N GLU A 335 -3.55 35.13 -2.39
CA GLU A 335 -2.93 35.27 -1.06
C GLU A 335 -1.66 36.14 -1.11
N LYS A 336 -1.73 37.24 -1.87
CA LYS A 336 -0.59 38.15 -2.15
C LYS A 336 0.16 38.58 -0.89
N LEU A 337 -0.55 38.99 0.16
CA LEU A 337 0.06 39.54 1.37
C LEU A 337 0.91 38.48 2.11
N GLN A 338 0.43 37.25 2.16
CA GLN A 338 1.08 36.14 2.83
C GLN A 338 2.31 35.67 2.04
N CYS A 339 2.21 35.65 0.70
CA CYS A 339 3.35 35.41 -0.18
C CYS A 339 4.45 36.47 0.00
N VAL A 340 4.08 37.75 0.10
CA VAL A 340 5.02 38.84 0.36
C VAL A 340 5.66 38.71 1.75
N GLU A 341 4.88 38.38 2.79
CA GLU A 341 5.39 38.15 4.15
C GLU A 341 6.49 37.06 4.15
N LEU A 342 6.29 35.99 3.38
CA LEU A 342 7.26 34.89 3.26
C LEU A 342 8.57 35.32 2.61
N TYR A 343 8.51 36.09 1.52
CA TYR A 343 9.73 36.59 0.88
C TYR A 343 10.49 37.60 1.74
N ILE A 344 9.77 38.45 2.50
CA ILE A 344 10.41 39.36 3.46
C ILE A 344 11.19 38.54 4.51
N ARG A 345 10.61 37.45 5.02
CA ARG A 345 11.31 36.54 5.94
C ARG A 345 12.52 35.88 5.28
N ALA A 346 12.37 35.36 4.05
CA ALA A 346 13.47 34.74 3.31
C ALA A 346 14.65 35.71 3.11
N LEU A 347 14.37 36.96 2.72
CA LEU A 347 15.35 38.03 2.57
C LEU A 347 16.04 38.36 3.89
N THR A 348 15.27 38.45 4.98
CA THR A 348 15.82 38.71 6.32
C THR A 348 16.79 37.61 6.75
N VAL A 349 16.44 36.34 6.52
CA VAL A 349 17.32 35.21 6.84
C VAL A 349 18.57 35.24 5.96
N ASN A 350 18.43 35.53 4.66
CA ASN A 350 19.55 35.61 3.73
C ASN A 350 20.54 36.73 4.11
N LEU A 351 20.04 37.91 4.50
CA LEU A 351 20.87 39.01 4.99
C LEU A 351 21.66 38.62 6.24
N ASN A 352 21.01 37.94 7.20
CA ASN A 352 21.67 37.45 8.42
C ASN A 352 22.76 36.40 8.12
N GLU A 353 22.55 35.55 7.11
CA GLU A 353 23.57 34.61 6.64
C GLU A 353 24.78 35.32 6.06
N LEU A 354 24.55 36.28 5.16
CA LEU A 354 25.62 37.09 4.55
C LEU A 354 26.43 37.85 5.59
N GLU A 355 25.78 38.40 6.62
CA GLU A 355 26.45 39.08 7.73
C GLU A 355 27.36 38.12 8.51
N LYS A 356 26.86 36.90 8.84
CA LYS A 356 27.69 35.87 9.48
C LYS A 356 28.89 35.46 8.64
N TYR A 357 28.71 35.27 7.34
CA TYR A 357 29.84 34.95 6.44
C TYR A 357 30.90 36.05 6.46
N LYS A 358 30.49 37.31 6.44
CA LYS A 358 31.41 38.45 6.54
C LYS A 358 32.18 38.42 7.86
N SER A 359 31.49 38.30 8.99
CA SER A 359 32.11 38.27 10.32
C SER A 359 33.08 37.10 10.49
N ASN A 360 32.75 35.91 9.98
CA ASN A 360 33.64 34.75 10.05
C ASN A 360 34.86 34.91 9.15
N SER A 361 34.68 35.48 7.95
CA SER A 361 35.80 35.75 7.03
C SER A 361 36.76 36.83 7.55
N ASP A 362 36.27 37.74 8.40
CA ASP A 362 37.09 38.74 9.07
C ASP A 362 37.85 38.13 10.26
N GLN A 363 37.32 37.08 10.91
CA GLN A 363 38.01 36.34 11.99
C GLN A 363 39.10 35.38 11.49
N GLU A 364 38.94 34.77 10.31
CA GLU A 364 39.97 33.89 9.71
C GLU A 364 41.19 34.65 9.16
N LYS A 365 41.08 35.99 9.03
CA LYS A 365 42.15 36.87 8.53
C LYS A 365 42.97 37.55 9.65
N VAL A 366 42.61 37.34 10.91
CA VAL A 366 43.33 37.82 12.10
C VAL A 366 44.15 36.67 12.68
#